data_AF-A0A3E1P2M0-F1
#
_entry.id   AF-A0A3E1P2M0-F1
#
_cell.length_a   1.000
_cell.length_b   1.000
_cell.length_c   1.000
_cell.angle_alpha   90.00
_cell.angle_beta   90.00
_cell.angle_gamma   90.00
#
_symmetry.space_group_name_H-M   'P 1'
#
loop_
_entity.id
_entity.type
_entity.pdbx_description
1 polymer ?
#
loop_
_entity_poly.entity_id
_entity_poly.type
_entity_poly.pdbx_seq_one_letter_code
_entity_poly.pdbx_strand_id
1 'polypeptide(L)'
;MYLHYNVEPHFLREKFEIFHPVGSISESDAYVKQLMKSQEKGKTYSDFYLTDMSKNNVLKPYTSEEISKKQRLIKDNSNDKSMRI
;
A
#
# COMPACT_ATOMS: atom_id res chain seq x y z
N MET A 1 9.99 -5.21 -13.31
CA MET A 1 8.56 -4.85 -13.40
C MET A 1 8.42 -3.41 -12.96
N TYR A 2 7.27 -2.78 -13.19
CA TYR A 2 7.04 -1.41 -12.74
C TYR A 2 5.74 -1.31 -11.96
N LEU A 3 5.83 -0.84 -10.72
CA LEU A 3 4.67 -0.39 -9.96
C LEU A 3 4.30 1.01 -10.43
N HIS A 4 3.07 1.14 -10.93
CA HIS A 4 2.46 2.42 -11.25
C HIS A 4 1.55 2.88 -10.13
N TYR A 5 1.54 4.19 -9.85
CA TYR A 5 0.58 4.84 -8.96
C TYR A 5 0.51 6.34 -9.20
N ASN A 6 -0.59 6.94 -8.76
CA ASN A 6 -0.79 8.38 -8.79
C ASN A 6 -0.47 9.02 -7.43
N VAL A 7 0.07 10.24 -7.48
CA VAL A 7 0.28 11.11 -6.32
C VAL A 7 -0.50 12.40 -6.51
N GLU A 8 -1.32 12.74 -5.52
CA GLU A 8 -2.16 13.94 -5.47
C GLU A 8 -1.72 14.82 -4.31
N PRO A 9 -0.88 15.85 -4.54
CA PRO A 9 -0.49 16.78 -3.50
C PRO A 9 -1.69 17.65 -3.10
N HIS A 10 -1.91 17.92 -1.80
CA HIS A 10 -3.07 18.70 -1.34
C HIS A 10 -3.15 20.13 -1.92
N PHE A 11 -2.03 20.65 -2.40
CA PHE A 11 -1.85 22.02 -2.86
C PHE A 11 -1.92 22.16 -4.37
N LEU A 12 -1.98 21.03 -5.10
CA LEU A 12 -2.12 20.99 -6.55
C LEU A 12 -3.41 20.24 -6.89
N ARG A 13 -4.13 20.71 -7.91
CA ARG A 13 -5.31 20.00 -8.45
C ARG A 13 -4.92 18.92 -9.46
N GLU A 14 -3.63 18.72 -9.69
CA GLU A 14 -3.08 17.82 -10.70
C GLU A 14 -2.52 16.56 -10.05
N LYS A 15 -2.74 15.44 -10.73
CA LYS A 15 -2.20 14.13 -10.35
C LYS A 15 -0.88 13.89 -11.06
N PHE A 16 0.06 13.28 -10.35
CA PHE A 16 1.35 12.88 -10.92
C PHE A 16 1.44 11.36 -10.98
N GLU A 17 1.63 10.85 -12.19
CA GLU A 17 1.92 9.44 -12.43
C GLU A 17 3.37 9.12 -12.03
N ILE A 18 3.55 8.08 -11.24
CA ILE A 18 4.87 7.57 -10.86
C ILE A 18 4.99 6.11 -11.29
N PHE A 19 6.13 5.82 -11.94
CA PHE A 19 6.55 4.47 -12.31
C PHE A 19 7.77 4.08 -11.46
N HIS A 20 7.58 3.20 -10.50
CA HIS A 20 8.65 2.71 -9.63
C HIS A 20 9.12 1.31 -10.08
N PRO A 21 10.41 1.13 -10.41
CA PRO A 21 10.93 -0.20 -10.77
C PRO A 21 10.91 -1.12 -9.55
N VAL A 22 10.43 -2.35 -9.75
CA VAL A 22 10.41 -3.41 -8.72
C VAL A 22 10.87 -4.74 -9.32
N GLY A 23 11.59 -5.52 -8.52
CA GLY A 23 12.14 -6.82 -8.87
C GLY A 23 11.18 -7.99 -8.69
N SER A 24 10.13 -7.84 -7.87
CA SER A 24 9.13 -8.90 -7.64
C SER A 24 7.72 -8.37 -7.34
N ILE A 25 6.70 -9.24 -7.46
CA ILE A 25 5.33 -8.94 -6.99
C ILE A 25 5.33 -8.67 -5.47
N SER A 26 6.10 -9.45 -4.70
CA SER A 26 6.19 -9.29 -3.24
C SER A 26 6.80 -7.94 -2.84
N GLU A 27 7.80 -7.47 -3.57
CA GLU A 27 8.39 -6.14 -3.37
C GLU A 27 7.39 -5.03 -3.69
N SER A 28 6.65 -5.18 -4.80
CA SER A 28 5.55 -4.28 -5.15
C SER A 28 4.49 -4.21 -4.03
N ASP A 29 4.04 -5.36 -3.53
CA ASP A 29 3.07 -5.44 -2.43
C ASP A 29 3.56 -4.74 -1.15
N ALA A 30 4.84 -4.91 -0.81
CA ALA A 30 5.45 -4.26 0.35
C ALA A 30 5.49 -2.74 0.17
N TYR A 31 5.88 -2.28 -1.01
CA TYR A 31 5.98 -0.85 -1.33
C TYR A 31 4.63 -0.15 -1.32
N VAL A 32 3.60 -0.75 -1.94
CA VAL A 32 2.22 -0.24 -1.92
C VAL A 32 1.74 -0.06 -0.47
N LYS A 33 1.94 -1.08 0.39
CA LYS A 33 1.57 -1.00 1.81
C LYS A 33 2.30 0.12 2.54
N GLN A 34 3.57 0.35 2.23
CA GLN A 34 4.35 1.43 2.84
C GLN A 34 3.80 2.81 2.43
N LEU A 35 3.58 3.05 1.14
CA LEU A 35 3.02 4.32 0.64
C LEU A 35 1.66 4.62 1.26
N MET A 36 0.84 3.59 1.47
CA MET A 36 -0.49 3.69 2.09
C MET A 36 -0.44 4.00 3.58
N LYS A 37 0.61 3.58 4.28
CA LYS A 37 0.85 3.97 5.67
C LYS A 37 1.40 5.38 5.76
N SER A 38 2.19 5.81 4.79
CA SER A 38 2.81 7.14 4.70
C SER A 38 1.89 8.22 4.11
N GLN A 39 0.57 8.05 4.19
CA GLN A 39 -0.45 9.04 3.79
C GLN A 39 -0.48 10.27 4.73
N GLU A 40 0.65 10.63 5.35
CA GLU A 40 0.74 11.77 6.24
C GLU A 40 0.86 13.11 5.48
N LYS A 41 0.16 14.09 6.03
CA LYS A 41 -0.04 15.50 5.62
C LYS A 41 0.55 15.90 4.26
N GLY A 42 -0.28 15.70 3.24
CA GLY A 42 -0.31 16.57 2.06
C GLY A 42 -0.03 15.93 0.72
N LYS A 43 0.02 14.61 0.69
CA LYS A 43 -0.02 13.83 -0.54
C LYS A 43 -0.94 12.65 -0.34
N THR A 44 -1.82 12.42 -1.31
CA THR A 44 -2.65 11.21 -1.39
C THR A 44 -2.14 10.33 -2.51
N TYR A 45 -1.92 9.06 -2.21
CA TYR A 45 -1.53 8.08 -3.23
C TYR A 45 -2.73 7.22 -3.65
N SER A 46 -2.84 6.90 -4.95
CA SER A 46 -3.98 6.17 -5.56
C SER A 46 -3.55 5.37 -6.80
N ASP A 47 -4.50 4.61 -7.40
CA ASP A 47 -4.35 3.97 -8.72
C ASP A 47 -3.16 3.01 -8.87
N PHE A 48 -2.96 2.15 -7.87
CA PHE A 48 -1.85 1.20 -7.83
C PHE A 48 -2.05 0.01 -8.78
N TYR A 49 -1.10 -0.22 -9.67
CA TYR A 49 -1.03 -1.45 -10.47
C TYR A 49 0.40 -1.81 -10.85
N LEU A 50 0.69 -3.11 -10.90
CA LEU A 50 1.98 -3.65 -11.33
C LEU A 50 1.92 -3.97 -12.82
N THR A 51 2.93 -3.54 -13.56
CA THR A 51 3.12 -3.85 -14.99
C THR A 51 4.40 -4.64 -15.22
N ASP A 52 4.46 -5.33 -16.36
CA ASP A 52 5.67 -6.01 -16.81
C ASP A 52 6.80 -5.02 -17.21
N MET A 53 7.95 -5.55 -17.61
CA MET A 53 9.09 -4.72 -18.04
C MET A 53 8.80 -3.91 -19.31
N SER A 54 7.81 -4.31 -20.11
CA SER A 54 7.38 -3.58 -21.31
C SER A 54 6.37 -2.47 -21.03
N LYS A 55 5.82 -2.42 -19.80
CA LYS A 55 4.75 -1.50 -19.35
C LYS A 55 3.43 -1.62 -20.13
N ASN A 56 3.30 -2.61 -21.00
CA ASN A 56 2.11 -2.81 -21.82
C ASN A 56 1.11 -3.79 -21.20
N ASN A 57 1.55 -4.64 -20.27
CA ASN A 57 0.69 -5.60 -19.60
C ASN A 57 0.61 -5.34 -18.10
N VAL A 58 -0.62 -5.23 -17.60
CA VAL A 58 -0.90 -5.19 -16.17
C VAL A 58 -0.80 -6.61 -15.61
N LEU A 59 0.18 -6.83 -14.74
CA LEU A 59 0.42 -8.09 -14.05
C LEU A 59 -0.47 -8.24 -12.81
N LYS A 60 -0.73 -7.13 -12.10
CA LYS A 60 -1.54 -7.14 -10.88
C LYS A 60 -2.16 -5.75 -10.60
N PRO A 61 -3.50 -5.62 -10.62
CA PRO A 61 -4.16 -4.45 -10.06
C PRO A 61 -4.17 -4.55 -8.53
N TYR A 62 -4.07 -3.42 -7.83
CA TYR A 62 -4.26 -3.37 -6.38
C TYR A 62 -5.57 -2.68 -6.04
N THR A 63 -6.46 -3.40 -5.36
CA THR A 63 -7.72 -2.82 -4.90
C THR A 63 -7.57 -2.12 -3.55
N SER A 64 -8.42 -1.12 -3.30
CA SER A 64 -8.48 -0.44 -2.00
C SER A 64 -8.71 -1.42 -0.85
N GLU A 65 -9.42 -2.53 -1.08
CA GLU A 65 -9.68 -3.57 -0.09
C GLU A 65 -8.42 -4.37 0.27
N GLU A 66 -7.64 -4.80 -0.73
CA GLU A 66 -6.39 -5.55 -0.51
C GLU A 66 -5.35 -4.72 0.23
N ILE A 67 -5.34 -3.43 -0.07
CA ILE A 67 -4.48 -2.43 0.57
C ILE A 67 -4.93 -2.14 2.00
N SER A 68 -6.24 -2.02 2.22
CA SER A 68 -6.85 -1.65 3.50
C SER A 68 -7.08 -2.82 4.44
N LYS A 69 -6.67 -4.04 4.06
CA LYS A 69 -6.61 -5.19 4.98
C LYS A 69 -5.64 -4.87 6.10
N LYS A 70 -6.14 -4.14 7.12
CA LYS A 70 -5.53 -3.99 8.43
C LYS A 70 -5.10 -5.39 8.85
N GLN A 71 -3.86 -5.53 9.31
CA GLN A 71 -3.50 -6.67 10.13
C GLN A 71 -4.63 -6.84 11.13
N ARG A 72 -5.34 -7.97 11.09
CA ARG A 72 -6.21 -8.35 12.20
C ARG A 72 -5.29 -8.29 13.41
N LEU A 73 -5.48 -7.29 14.27
CA LEU A 73 -4.88 -7.32 15.59
C LEU A 73 -5.35 -8.64 16.18
N ILE A 74 -4.44 -9.62 16.23
CA ILE A 74 -4.62 -10.75 17.11
C ILE A 74 -4.54 -10.12 18.49
N LYS A 75 -5.71 -9.78 19.04
CA LYS A 75 -5.86 -9.57 20.46
C LYS A 75 -5.62 -10.95 21.05
N ASP A 76 -4.38 -11.25 21.41
CA ASP A 76 -4.11 -12.33 22.35
C ASP A 76 -4.78 -11.93 23.67
N ASN A 77 -6.02 -12.36 23.84
CA ASN A 77 -6.67 -12.48 25.13
C ASN A 77 -5.97 -13.62 25.88
N SER A 78 -4.77 -13.38 26.37
CA SER A 78 -4.16 -14.24 27.40
C SER A 78 -4.58 -13.70 28.76
N ASN A 79 -5.75 -14.17 29.16
CA ASN A 79 -6.33 -14.03 30.48
C ASN A 79 -5.55 -14.94 31.44
N ASP A 80 -4.83 -14.41 32.43
CA ASP A 80 -4.51 -15.20 33.65
C ASP A 80 -4.36 -14.30 34.89
N LYS A 81 -5.50 -14.11 35.56
CA LYS A 81 -5.73 -14.43 36.98
C LYS A 81 -4.46 -14.59 37.85
N SER A 82 -4.21 -13.66 38.78
CA SER A 82 -3.85 -14.04 40.16
C SER A 82 -3.92 -12.90 41.17
N MET A 83 -4.73 -13.16 42.21
CA MET A 83 -4.62 -12.74 43.61
C MET A 83 -4.60 -11.23 43.90
N ARG A 84 -5.68 -10.60 44.38
CA ARG A 84 -6.19 -10.67 45.77
C ARG A 84 -5.08 -11.03 46.77
N ILE A 85 -4.55 -10.02 47.46
CA ILE A 85 -4.67 -9.79 48.91
C ILE A 85 -4.56 -8.28 49.13
#